data_AF-A0A2N1XFV8-F1
#
_entry.id   AF-A0A2N1XFV8-F1
#
_cell.length_a   1.000
_cell.length_b   1.000
_cell.length_c   1.000
_cell.angle_alpha   90.00
_cell.angle_beta   90.00
_cell.angle_gamma   90.00
#
_symmetry.space_group_name_H-M   'P 1'
#
loop_
_entity.id
_entity.type
_entity.pdbx_description
1 polymer ?
#
loop_
_entity_poly.entity_id
_entity_poly.type
_entity_poly.pdbx_seq_one_letter_code
_entity_poly.pdbx_strand_id
1 'polypeptide(L)'
;MKLLLDQNLSRRMLADLAPAFPGSSQVQLLGLESADDKLLWRYAKDHGFMIVTLDSDFHELATLYGSPPKIVWLKCGNRPRWYVTGLLLKQRERIDAFGDDSGASVLEIY
;
A
#
# COMPACT_ATOMS: atom_id res chain seq x y z
N MET A 1 -9.45 1.29 6.38
CA MET A 1 -7.96 1.31 6.50
C MET A 1 -7.37 2.49 5.72
N LYS A 2 -6.07 2.81 5.90
CA LYS A 2 -5.37 3.85 5.10
C LYS A 2 -4.17 3.27 4.35
N LEU A 3 -3.93 3.77 3.14
CA LEU A 3 -2.92 3.26 2.22
C LEU A 3 -1.71 4.21 2.18
N LEU A 4 -0.51 3.63 2.18
CA LEU A 4 0.73 4.32 1.84
C LEU A 4 1.15 3.88 0.45
N LEU A 5 0.97 4.76 -0.52
CA LEU A 5 1.37 4.50 -1.90
C LEU A 5 2.88 4.64 -2.04
N ASP A 6 3.50 3.64 -2.65
CA ASP A 6 4.93 3.63 -2.97
C ASP A 6 5.34 4.77 -3.93
N GLN A 7 6.64 5.02 -4.07
CA GLN A 7 7.21 6.06 -4.93
C GLN A 7 6.78 5.92 -6.39
N ASN A 8 6.67 4.67 -6.86
CA ASN A 8 6.30 4.34 -8.22
C ASN A 8 4.80 4.58 -8.51
N LEU A 9 3.98 4.84 -7.49
CA LEU A 9 2.57 5.14 -7.62
C LEU A 9 2.30 6.64 -7.58
N SER A 10 1.42 7.10 -8.47
CA SER A 10 1.13 8.52 -8.61
C SER A 10 0.34 9.04 -7.41
N ARG A 11 0.86 10.06 -6.71
CA ARG A 11 0.13 10.80 -5.66
C ARG A 11 -1.23 11.35 -6.10
N ARG A 12 -1.44 11.56 -7.41
CA ARG A 12 -2.73 12.01 -7.96
C ARG A 12 -3.86 11.00 -7.74
N MET A 13 -3.54 9.74 -7.46
CA MET A 13 -4.52 8.70 -7.12
C MET A 13 -5.22 8.97 -5.79
N LEU A 14 -4.57 9.71 -4.87
CA LEU A 14 -5.10 9.94 -3.52
C LEU A 14 -6.44 10.67 -3.52
N ALA A 15 -6.67 11.58 -4.46
CA ALA A 15 -7.95 12.29 -4.58
C ALA A 15 -9.11 11.33 -4.89
N ASP A 16 -8.86 10.37 -5.78
CA ASP A 16 -9.85 9.36 -6.18
C ASP A 16 -10.02 8.28 -5.11
N LEU A 17 -8.96 7.97 -4.34
CA LEU A 17 -8.97 6.97 -3.29
C LEU A 17 -9.53 7.49 -1.96
N ALA A 18 -9.48 8.79 -1.69
CA ALA A 18 -9.89 9.39 -0.42
C ALA A 18 -11.30 9.00 0.06
N PRO A 19 -12.33 8.89 -0.80
CA PRO A 19 -13.65 8.45 -0.37
C PRO A 19 -13.70 7.01 0.17
N ALA A 20 -12.81 6.13 -0.31
CA ALA A 20 -12.75 4.72 0.09
C ALA A 20 -11.68 4.45 1.15
N PHE A 21 -10.55 5.15 1.07
CA PHE A 21 -9.37 4.99 1.92
C PHE A 21 -8.95 6.34 2.51
N PRO A 22 -9.75 6.93 3.42
CA PRO A 22 -9.44 8.23 4.01
C PRO A 22 -8.12 8.18 4.81
N GLY A 23 -7.37 9.28 4.77
CA GLY A 23 -6.07 9.40 5.43
C GLY A 23 -4.91 8.68 4.72
N SER A 24 -5.14 8.14 3.53
CA SER A 24 -4.08 7.61 2.68
C SER A 24 -3.10 8.69 2.24
N SER A 25 -1.84 8.31 2.02
CA SER A 25 -0.79 9.21 1.54
C SER A 25 0.15 8.48 0.58
N GLN A 26 1.17 9.18 0.11
CA GLN A 26 2.21 8.68 -0.78
C GLN A 26 3.57 9.09 -0.22
N VAL A 27 4.60 8.27 -0.42
CA VAL A 27 5.92 8.44 0.24
C VAL A 27 6.52 9.85 0.08
N GLN A 28 6.45 10.46 -1.10
CA GLN A 28 6.97 11.82 -1.35
C GLN A 28 6.17 12.90 -0.63
N LEU A 29 4.87 12.71 -0.43
CA LEU A 29 4.05 13.67 0.33
C LEU A 29 4.38 13.66 1.82
N LEU A 30 5.07 12.62 2.29
CA LEU A 30 5.51 12.48 3.68
C LEU A 30 6.99 12.82 3.87
N GLY A 31 7.70 13.25 2.80
CA GLY A 31 9.15 13.50 2.85
C GLY A 31 9.97 12.21 3.00
N LEU A 32 9.42 11.06 2.59
CA LEU A 32 10.03 9.73 2.72
C LEU A 32 10.56 9.20 1.38
N GLU A 33 10.70 10.04 0.36
CA GLU A 33 11.19 9.63 -0.97
C GLU A 33 12.65 9.19 -1.01
N SER A 34 13.42 9.51 0.03
CA SER A 34 14.80 9.06 0.21
C SER A 34 14.94 8.11 1.42
N ALA A 35 13.81 7.69 2.01
CA ALA A 35 13.80 6.70 3.07
C ALA A 35 14.17 5.33 2.50
N ASP A 36 14.90 4.54 3.28
CA ASP A 36 15.08 3.12 2.95
C ASP A 36 13.80 2.32 3.28
N ASP A 37 13.71 1.11 2.75
CA ASP A 37 12.51 0.29 2.92
C ASP A 37 12.21 -0.01 4.40
N LYS A 38 13.25 -0.09 5.25
CA LYS A 38 13.10 -0.32 6.70
C LYS A 38 12.46 0.87 7.41
N LEU A 39 12.87 2.09 7.05
CA LEU A 39 12.28 3.31 7.57
C LEU A 39 10.86 3.47 7.06
N LEU A 40 10.59 3.19 5.78
CA LEU A 40 9.24 3.20 5.23
C LEU A 40 8.34 2.16 5.94
N TRP A 41 8.84 0.96 6.13
CA TRP A 41 8.18 -0.14 6.84
C TRP A 41 7.80 0.27 8.27
N ARG A 42 8.77 0.81 9.02
CA ARG A 42 8.54 1.29 10.38
C ARG A 42 7.56 2.45 10.41
N TYR A 43 7.69 3.41 9.50
CA TYR A 43 6.77 4.54 9.41
C TYR A 43 5.34 4.06 9.15
N ALA A 44 5.17 3.13 8.20
CA ALA A 44 3.87 2.55 7.88
C ALA A 44 3.29 1.81 9.09
N LYS A 45 4.11 1.01 9.79
CA LYS A 45 3.72 0.35 11.04
C LYS A 45 3.25 1.33 12.11
N ASP A 46 4.10 2.29 12.46
CA ASP A 46 3.91 3.21 13.58
C ASP A 46 2.70 4.13 13.35
N HIS A 47 2.36 4.38 12.09
CA HIS A 47 1.20 5.21 11.72
C HIS A 47 -0.03 4.39 11.32
N GLY A 48 0.03 3.05 11.23
CA GLY A 48 -1.11 2.22 10.81
C GLY A 48 -1.46 2.33 9.32
N PHE A 49 -0.45 2.42 8.45
CA PHE A 49 -0.62 2.31 7.00
C PHE A 49 -0.47 0.86 6.52
N MET A 50 -1.21 0.56 5.45
CA MET A 50 -0.95 -0.58 4.58
C MET A 50 -0.15 -0.08 3.37
N ILE A 51 0.99 -0.70 3.07
CA ILE A 51 1.84 -0.28 1.95
C ILE A 51 1.27 -0.86 0.66
N VAL A 52 1.15 -0.03 -0.37
CA VAL A 52 0.71 -0.44 -1.71
C VAL A 52 1.88 -0.29 -2.67
N THR A 53 2.33 -1.39 -3.26
CA THR A 53 3.51 -1.41 -4.13
C THR A 53 3.31 -2.30 -5.37
N LEU A 54 4.10 -2.03 -6.41
CA LEU A 54 4.28 -2.91 -7.57
C LEU A 54 5.50 -3.83 -7.39
N ASP A 55 6.41 -3.47 -6.49
CA ASP A 55 7.72 -4.07 -6.32
C ASP A 55 7.68 -5.20 -5.28
N SER A 56 8.60 -6.15 -5.40
CA SER A 56 8.67 -7.33 -4.53
C SER A 56 9.34 -7.06 -3.18
N ASP A 57 10.08 -5.97 -3.04
CA ASP A 57 10.96 -5.75 -1.89
C ASP A 57 10.17 -5.69 -0.56
N PHE A 58 8.98 -5.09 -0.57
CA PHE A 58 8.08 -5.09 0.59
C PHE A 58 7.46 -6.46 0.89
N HIS A 59 7.27 -7.31 -0.12
CA HIS A 59 6.82 -8.69 0.09
C HIS A 59 7.90 -9.51 0.81
N GLU A 60 9.17 -9.31 0.48
CA GLU A 60 10.28 -9.95 1.18
C GLU A 60 10.35 -9.48 2.63
N LEU A 61 10.19 -8.18 2.89
CA LEU A 61 10.12 -7.64 4.25
C LEU A 61 8.94 -8.21 5.05
N ALA A 62 7.77 -8.37 4.43
CA ALA A 62 6.61 -8.99 5.08
C ALA A 62 6.81 -10.47 5.38
N THR A 63 7.56 -11.18 4.55
CA THR A 63 7.94 -12.57 4.80
C THR A 63 8.92 -12.67 5.97
N LEU A 64 9.82 -11.69 6.12
CA LEU A 64 10.84 -11.68 7.18
C LEU A 64 10.30 -11.18 8.53
N TYR A 65 9.49 -10.12 8.53
CA TYR A 65 9.06 -9.41 9.73
C TYR A 65 7.58 -9.62 10.10
N GLY A 66 6.79 -10.26 9.22
CA GLY A 66 5.35 -10.42 9.39
C GLY A 66 4.59 -9.09 9.25
N SER A 67 3.38 -9.03 9.79
CA SER A 67 2.57 -7.81 9.89
C SER A 67 2.55 -7.34 11.35
N PRO A 68 2.45 -6.01 11.63
CA PRO A 68 2.32 -4.88 10.70
C PRO A 68 3.65 -4.23 10.23
N PRO A 69 3.64 -3.47 9.09
CA PRO A 69 2.49 -3.13 8.25
C PRO A 69 2.06 -4.28 7.32
N LYS A 70 0.84 -4.17 6.80
CA LYS A 70 0.31 -5.06 5.77
C LYS A 70 0.69 -4.56 4.38
N ILE A 71 0.88 -5.49 3.43
CA ILE A 71 1.29 -5.18 2.05
C ILE A 71 0.18 -5.53 1.07
N VAL A 72 -0.19 -4.58 0.21
CA VAL A 72 -1.00 -4.80 -1.00
C VAL A 72 -0.06 -4.80 -2.18
N TRP A 73 0.16 -5.98 -2.74
CA TRP A 73 1.02 -6.17 -3.89
C TRP A 73 0.21 -6.17 -5.19
N LEU A 74 0.47 -5.17 -6.02
CA LEU A 74 -0.19 -4.96 -7.31
C LEU A 74 0.45 -5.86 -8.38
N LYS A 75 -0.26 -6.89 -8.83
CA LYS A 75 0.19 -7.82 -9.88
C LYS A 75 -0.27 -7.40 -11.28
N CYS A 76 -0.42 -6.09 -11.52
CA CYS A 76 -0.85 -5.54 -12.81
C CYS A 76 0.28 -4.99 -13.69
N GLY A 77 1.52 -4.95 -13.17
CA GLY A 77 2.66 -4.30 -13.80
C GLY A 77 2.48 -2.77 -13.88
N ASN A 78 3.35 -2.11 -14.65
CA ASN A 78 3.24 -0.66 -14.85
C ASN A 78 1.99 -0.34 -15.69
N ARG A 79 0.99 0.25 -15.03
CA ARG A 79 -0.30 0.61 -15.61
C ARG A 79 -0.61 2.08 -15.36
N PRO A 80 -1.44 2.71 -16.21
CA PRO A 80 -1.89 4.07 -15.97
C PRO A 80 -2.56 4.22 -14.60
N ARG A 81 -2.42 5.39 -13.96
CA ARG A 81 -3.00 5.66 -12.63
C ARG A 81 -4.48 5.29 -12.51
N TRP A 82 -5.28 5.55 -13.55
CA TRP A 82 -6.72 5.29 -13.53
C TRP A 82 -7.02 3.79 -13.40
N TYR A 83 -6.16 2.95 -13.96
CA TYR A 83 -6.29 1.50 -13.88
C TYR A 83 -5.99 1.04 -12.46
N VAL A 84 -4.88 1.49 -11.88
CA VAL A 84 -4.48 1.10 -10.51
C VAL A 84 -5.50 1.61 -9.48
N THR A 85 -5.97 2.86 -9.62
CA THR A 85 -7.06 3.38 -8.78
C THR A 85 -8.31 2.52 -8.90
N GLY A 86 -8.73 2.21 -10.13
CA GLY A 86 -9.91 1.37 -10.38
C GLY A 86 -9.76 -0.04 -9.79
N LEU A 87 -8.56 -0.62 -9.86
CA LEU A 87 -8.24 -1.92 -9.27
C LEU A 87 -8.37 -1.88 -7.74
N LEU A 88 -7.76 -0.89 -7.08
CA LEU A 88 -7.84 -0.72 -5.63
C LEU A 88 -9.29 -0.52 -5.16
N LEU A 89 -10.07 0.30 -5.88
CA LEU A 89 -11.47 0.54 -5.54
C LEU A 89 -12.34 -0.69 -5.77
N LYS A 90 -12.12 -1.43 -6.87
CA LYS A 90 -12.83 -2.68 -7.17
C LYS A 90 -12.55 -3.76 -6.13
N GLN A 91 -11.34 -3.78 -5.57
CA GLN A 91 -10.90 -4.77 -4.58
C GLN A 91 -11.05 -4.27 -3.13
N ARG A 92 -11.77 -3.16 -2.91
CA ARG A 92 -11.90 -2.52 -1.60
C ARG A 92 -12.31 -3.49 -0.50
N GLU A 93 -13.38 -4.27 -0.70
CA GLU A 93 -13.88 -5.20 0.31
C GLU A 93 -12.82 -6.25 0.70
N ARG A 94 -12.03 -6.71 -0.28
CA ARG A 94 -10.92 -7.63 -0.02
C ARG A 94 -9.78 -6.97 0.73
N ILE A 95 -9.48 -5.70 0.44
CA ILE A 95 -8.46 -4.91 1.15
C ILE A 95 -8.91 -4.64 2.60
N ASP A 96 -10.18 -4.29 2.81
CA ASP A 96 -10.74 -4.06 4.15
C ASP A 96 -10.74 -5.36 4.97
N ALA A 97 -11.23 -6.47 4.41
CA ALA A 97 -11.19 -7.78 5.09
C ALA A 97 -9.76 -8.25 5.38
N PHE A 98 -8.81 -8.00 4.47
CA PHE A 98 -7.40 -8.28 4.70
C PHE A 98 -6.83 -7.45 5.83
N GLY A 99 -7.32 -6.22 6.04
CA GLY A 99 -6.97 -5.38 7.18
C GLY A 99 -7.25 -6.03 8.53
N ASP A 100 -8.33 -6.79 8.63
CA ASP A 100 -8.80 -7.43 9.87
C ASP A 100 -8.19 -8.83 10.11
N ASP A 101 -7.55 -9.41 9.09
CA ASP A 101 -6.91 -10.73 9.18
C ASP A 101 -5.59 -10.65 9.96
N SER A 102 -5.49 -11.26 11.15
CA SER A 102 -4.26 -11.24 11.95
C SER A 102 -3.14 -12.16 11.43
N GLY A 103 -3.44 -13.11 10.55
CA GLY A 103 -2.49 -14.12 10.05
C GLY A 103 -1.85 -13.75 8.71
N ALA A 104 -2.52 -12.94 7.90
CA ALA A 104 -2.02 -12.57 6.57
C ALA A 104 -1.19 -11.28 6.59
N SER A 105 0.00 -11.31 5.97
CA SER A 105 0.89 -10.14 5.86
C SER A 105 0.90 -9.50 4.47
N VAL A 106 0.52 -10.26 3.43
CA VAL A 106 0.51 -9.81 2.04
C VAL A 106 -0.81 -10.19 1.35
N LEU A 107 -1.39 -9.23 0.63
CA LEU A 107 -2.53 -9.43 -0.27
C LEU A 107 -2.10 -9.12 -1.70
N GLU A 108 -2.21 -10.11 -2.58
CA GLU A 108 -2.02 -9.91 -4.02
C GLU A 108 -3.34 -9.52 -4.70
N ILE A 109 -3.29 -8.48 -5.54
CA ILE A 109 -4.42 -8.06 -6.37
C ILE A 109 -4.02 -7.95 -7.83
N TYR A 110 -4.95 -8.37 -8.70
CA TYR A 110 -4.77 -8.58 -10.15
C TYR A 110 -5.74 -7.72 -10.95
#